data_AF-R6C7T9-F1
#
_entry.id   AF-R6C7T9-F1
#
_cell.length_a   1.000
_cell.length_b   1.000
_cell.length_c   1.000
_cell.angle_alpha   90.00
_cell.angle_beta   90.00
_cell.angle_gamma   90.00
#
_symmetry.space_group_name_H-M   'P 1'
#
loop_
_entity.id
_entity.type
_entity.pdbx_description
1 polymer ?
#
loop_
_entity_poly.entity_id
_entity_poly.type
_entity_poly.pdbx_seq_one_letter_code
_entity_poly.pdbx_strand_id
1 'polypeptide(L)'
;MPYLIVAVVVVIFIAVVFIVAGKDSKERIDMVSKLTEEQRNILMSTEVNFVGKNAWVQKAMVAKMKDKGNKIDIRLLWFNEVLQNNEYNKITMADVAITKSEQEEHNLKEGDFVKFYFAPEKSIGRTKIIWE
;
A
#
# COMPACT_ATOMS: atom_id res chain seq x y z
N MET A 1 36.11 -8.81 11.41
CA MET A 1 35.56 -7.85 10.43
C MET A 1 36.23 -8.14 9.10
N PRO A 2 35.53 -8.29 7.95
CA PRO A 2 34.22 -7.70 7.63
C PRO A 2 33.16 -8.67 7.08
N TYR A 3 31.93 -8.38 7.47
CA TYR A 3 30.67 -8.45 6.72
C TYR A 3 30.70 -9.08 5.31
N LEU A 4 30.37 -10.36 5.24
CA LEU A 4 29.62 -10.92 4.12
C LEU A 4 28.19 -11.15 4.62
N ILE A 5 27.47 -10.05 4.84
CA ILE A 5 26.02 -10.05 4.68
C ILE A 5 25.83 -10.31 3.19
N VAL A 6 25.90 -11.60 2.82
CA VAL A 6 25.50 -12.06 1.50
C VAL A 6 24.03 -11.69 1.42
N ALA A 7 23.78 -10.63 0.65
CA ALA A 7 22.49 -10.25 0.16
C ALA A 7 21.77 -11.51 -0.31
N VAL A 8 20.87 -12.03 0.52
CA VAL A 8 19.88 -13.01 0.09
C VAL A 8 18.87 -12.21 -0.71
N VAL A 9 19.26 -11.90 -1.95
CA VAL A 9 18.35 -11.49 -3.01
C VAL A 9 17.41 -12.67 -3.17
N VAL A 10 16.26 -12.60 -2.49
CA VAL A 10 15.17 -13.57 -2.65
C VAL A 10 14.56 -13.31 -4.02
N VAL A 11 15.19 -13.93 -5.02
CA VAL A 11 14.59 -14.20 -6.32
C VAL A 11 13.47 -15.21 -6.08
N ILE A 12 12.24 -14.75 -5.83
CA ILE A 12 11.05 -15.60 -5.88
C ILE A 12 10.02 -14.98 -6.81
N PHE A 13 10.10 -15.48 -8.05
CA PHE A 13 9.00 -15.92 -8.90
C PHE A 13 7.84 -14.94 -9.16
N ILE A 14 7.99 -14.31 -10.32
CA ILE A 14 6.96 -13.97 -11.30
C ILE A 14 5.95 -15.13 -11.42
N ALA A 15 4.85 -15.04 -10.71
CA ALA A 15 3.59 -15.71 -11.06
C ALA A 15 2.46 -15.02 -10.30
N VAL A 16 1.38 -14.66 -11.01
CA VAL A 16 0.19 -13.94 -10.52
C VAL A 16 0.33 -12.41 -10.44
N VAL A 17 0.75 -11.78 -11.54
CA VAL A 17 0.30 -10.42 -11.90
C VAL A 17 -0.46 -10.52 -13.23
N PHE A 18 -1.51 -11.34 -13.27
CA PHE A 18 -2.49 -11.27 -14.35
C PHE A 18 -3.39 -10.05 -14.11
N ILE A 19 -2.92 -8.92 -14.65
CA ILE A 19 -3.71 -8.02 -15.51
C ILE A 19 -5.08 -7.62 -14.93
N VAL A 20 -5.07 -6.61 -14.07
CA VAL A 20 -6.08 -5.52 -14.10
C VAL A 20 -5.39 -4.25 -14.60
N ALA A 21 -4.63 -4.36 -15.70
CA ALA A 21 -3.68 -3.34 -16.13
C ALA A 21 -4.30 -2.08 -16.76
N GLY A 22 -5.61 -2.05 -17.03
CA GLY A 22 -6.24 -0.93 -17.76
C GLY A 22 -7.02 0.08 -16.91
N LYS A 23 -7.92 -0.40 -16.04
CA LYS A 23 -8.77 0.49 -15.23
C LYS A 23 -8.04 1.00 -14.00
N ASP A 24 -7.31 0.12 -13.31
CA ASP A 24 -6.59 0.49 -12.10
C ASP A 24 -5.36 1.36 -12.39
N SER A 25 -4.76 1.25 -13.57
CA SER A 25 -3.67 2.12 -13.98
C SER A 25 -4.13 3.55 -14.24
N LYS A 26 -5.23 3.74 -14.99
CA LYS A 26 -5.83 5.08 -15.20
C LYS A 26 -6.29 5.71 -13.90
N GLU A 27 -6.98 4.93 -13.06
CA GLU A 27 -7.49 5.45 -11.79
C GLU A 27 -6.34 5.79 -10.83
N ARG A 28 -5.28 4.98 -10.76
CA ARG A 28 -4.07 5.34 -10.00
C ARG A 28 -3.42 6.61 -10.55
N ILE A 29 -3.23 6.74 -11.86
CA ILE A 29 -2.60 7.92 -12.46
C ILE A 29 -3.41 9.19 -12.12
N ASP A 30 -4.74 9.12 -12.23
CA ASP A 30 -5.62 10.22 -11.83
C ASP A 30 -5.48 10.57 -10.34
N MET A 31 -5.51 9.57 -9.45
CA MET A 31 -5.36 9.80 -8.01
C MET A 31 -3.99 10.37 -7.66
N VAL A 32 -2.91 9.83 -8.24
CA VAL A 32 -1.55 10.34 -8.03
C VAL A 32 -1.42 11.77 -8.57
N SER A 33 -2.05 12.11 -9.70
CA SER A 33 -2.02 13.46 -10.28
C SER A 33 -2.66 14.51 -9.37
N LYS A 34 -3.61 14.12 -8.52
CA LYS A 34 -4.30 14.99 -7.55
C LYS A 34 -3.54 15.20 -6.25
N LEU A 35 -2.46 14.44 -6.00
CA LEU A 35 -1.64 14.61 -4.82
C LEU A 35 -0.89 15.95 -4.85
N THR A 36 -0.93 16.67 -3.74
CA THR A 36 -0.05 17.83 -3.54
C THR A 36 1.41 17.37 -3.45
N GLU A 37 2.35 18.30 -3.68
CA GLU A 37 3.78 18.00 -3.55
C GLU A 37 4.14 17.53 -2.13
N GLU A 38 3.52 18.13 -1.11
CA GLU A 38 3.69 17.73 0.28
C GLU A 38 3.23 16.28 0.52
N GLN A 39 2.05 15.90 0.03
CA GLN A 39 1.56 14.53 0.16
C GLN A 39 2.47 13.52 -0.55
N ARG A 40 2.97 13.88 -1.74
CA ARG A 40 3.95 13.05 -2.47
C ARG A 40 5.24 12.88 -1.67
N ASN A 41 5.77 13.96 -1.11
CA ASN A 41 6.98 13.94 -0.31
C ASN A 41 6.81 13.09 0.96
N ILE A 42 5.65 13.13 1.61
CA ILE A 42 5.34 12.27 2.76
C ILE A 42 5.35 10.79 2.34
N LEU A 43 4.69 10.45 1.22
CA LEU A 43 4.67 9.08 0.71
C LEU A 43 6.07 8.59 0.32
N MET A 44 6.87 9.43 -0.34
CA MET A 44 8.23 9.09 -0.77
C MET A 44 9.25 9.04 0.37
N SER A 45 9.03 9.76 1.46
CA SER A 45 9.89 9.73 2.66
C SER A 45 9.46 8.69 3.70
N THR A 46 8.49 7.86 3.36
CA THR A 46 7.97 6.83 4.26
C THR A 46 8.97 5.69 4.42
N GLU A 47 9.31 5.37 5.67
CA GLU A 47 10.13 4.20 6.00
C GLU A 47 9.32 2.89 5.89
N VAL A 48 9.89 1.91 5.21
CA VAL A 48 9.40 0.53 5.19
C VAL A 48 9.91 -0.26 6.38
N ASN A 49 8.99 -0.69 7.25
CA ASN A 49 9.28 -1.49 8.43
C ASN A 49 8.95 -2.96 8.18
N PHE A 50 9.96 -3.79 7.90
CA PHE A 50 9.76 -5.22 7.70
C PHE A 50 9.38 -5.92 9.00
N VAL A 51 8.25 -6.61 9.00
CA VAL A 51 7.71 -7.38 10.14
C VAL A 51 7.75 -8.89 9.88
N GLY A 52 8.30 -9.31 8.74
CA GLY A 52 8.50 -10.69 8.36
C GLY A 52 9.25 -10.78 7.03
N LYS A 53 9.53 -12.01 6.58
CA LYS A 53 10.34 -12.28 5.37
C LYS A 53 9.85 -11.53 4.13
N ASN A 54 8.53 -11.46 3.96
CA ASN A 54 7.87 -10.81 2.83
C ASN A 54 6.63 -10.03 3.31
N ALA A 55 6.76 -9.36 4.45
CA ALA A 55 5.70 -8.56 5.03
C ALA A 55 6.28 -7.32 5.68
N TRP A 56 5.62 -6.19 5.48
CA TRP A 56 6.06 -4.92 6.03
C TRP A 56 4.88 -4.03 6.40
N VAL A 57 5.19 -3.05 7.22
CA VAL A 57 4.32 -1.95 7.59
C VAL A 57 4.94 -0.68 7.04
N GLN A 58 4.12 0.15 6.41
CA GLN A 58 4.56 1.46 5.96
C GLN A 58 3.38 2.44 6.00
N LYS A 59 3.67 3.72 5.85
CA LYS A 59 2.65 4.75 5.71
C LYS A 59 2.03 4.69 4.30
N ALA A 60 0.73 4.93 4.25
CA ALA A 60 -0.05 5.14 3.05
C ALA A 60 -1.06 6.27 3.26
N MET A 61 -1.55 6.83 2.17
CA MET A 61 -2.60 7.84 2.19
C MET A 61 -3.92 7.24 1.72
N VAL A 62 -5.01 7.56 2.41
CA VAL A 62 -6.37 7.23 1.98
C VAL A 62 -6.72 8.10 0.77
N ALA A 63 -6.70 7.53 -0.42
CA ALA A 63 -6.96 8.29 -1.64
C ALA A 63 -8.42 8.29 -2.05
N LYS A 64 -9.16 7.24 -1.69
CA LYS A 64 -10.59 7.14 -1.99
C LYS A 64 -11.26 6.17 -1.04
N MET A 65 -12.49 6.51 -0.64
CA MET A 65 -13.35 5.69 0.18
C MET A 65 -14.66 5.46 -0.56
N LYS A 66 -15.19 4.24 -0.48
CA LYS A 66 -16.46 3.87 -1.08
C LYS A 66 -17.29 3.06 -0.09
N ASP A 67 -18.38 3.66 0.36
CA ASP A 67 -19.38 2.97 1.18
C ASP A 67 -20.08 1.87 0.38
N LYS A 68 -20.13 0.66 0.95
CA LYS A 68 -20.79 -0.54 0.43
C LYS A 68 -21.95 -1.03 1.31
N GLY A 69 -22.39 -0.23 2.28
CA GLY A 69 -23.46 -0.55 3.22
C GLY A 69 -22.93 -1.12 4.53
N ASN A 70 -22.27 -2.28 4.49
CA ASN A 70 -21.72 -2.96 5.68
C ASN A 70 -20.21 -2.74 5.88
N LYS A 71 -19.52 -2.27 4.85
CA LYS A 71 -18.08 -2.05 4.82
C LYS A 71 -17.75 -0.84 3.98
N ILE A 72 -16.54 -0.32 4.17
CA ILE A 72 -15.96 0.74 3.36
C ILE A 72 -14.81 0.13 2.57
N ASP A 73 -14.91 0.15 1.25
CA ASP A 73 -13.78 -0.17 0.39
C ASP A 73 -12.90 1.08 0.27
N ILE A 74 -11.61 0.93 0.54
CA ILE A 74 -10.62 2.01 0.60
C ILE A 74 -9.50 1.73 -0.38
N ARG A 75 -9.11 2.77 -1.11
CA ARG A 75 -7.91 2.78 -1.94
C ARG A 75 -6.82 3.57 -1.25
N LEU A 76 -5.73 2.87 -0.95
CA LEU A 76 -4.55 3.42 -0.32
C LEU A 76 -3.49 3.72 -1.38
N LEU A 77 -2.90 4.91 -1.34
CA LEU A 77 -1.70 5.23 -2.11
C LEU A 77 -0.46 5.08 -1.25
N TRP A 78 0.55 4.42 -1.79
CA TRP A 78 1.79 4.12 -1.08
C TRP A 78 2.98 4.13 -2.02
N PHE A 79 4.16 4.51 -1.54
CA PHE A 79 5.38 4.50 -2.34
C PHE A 79 6.02 3.10 -2.33
N ASN A 80 6.22 2.54 -3.53
CA ASN A 80 6.78 1.20 -3.68
C ASN A 80 8.29 1.24 -3.89
N GLU A 81 9.03 0.89 -2.84
CA GLU A 81 10.48 0.69 -2.84
C GLU A 81 10.89 -0.78 -2.59
N VAL A 82 9.91 -1.68 -2.46
CA VAL A 82 10.14 -3.09 -2.08
C VAL A 82 9.95 -4.04 -3.26
N LEU A 83 8.85 -3.86 -4.02
CA LEU A 83 8.48 -4.77 -5.10
C LEU A 83 9.21 -4.36 -6.38
N GLN A 84 10.15 -5.20 -6.82
CA GLN A 84 10.90 -5.07 -8.07
C GLN A 84 10.03 -5.40 -9.30
N ASN A 85 9.06 -4.53 -9.60
CA ASN A 85 8.13 -4.67 -10.72
C ASN A 85 8.00 -3.34 -11.50
N ASN A 86 7.06 -3.26 -12.45
CA ASN A 86 6.86 -2.05 -13.27
C ASN A 86 6.40 -0.80 -12.48
N GLU A 87 5.99 -0.98 -11.22
CA GLU A 87 5.61 0.06 -10.26
C GLU A 87 6.71 0.33 -9.23
N TYR A 88 7.92 -0.20 -9.41
CA TYR A 88 9.08 0.10 -8.54
C TYR A 88 9.45 1.58 -8.62
N ASN A 89 9.80 2.17 -7.48
CA ASN A 89 10.07 3.60 -7.29
C ASN A 89 8.93 4.52 -7.75
N LYS A 90 7.68 4.06 -7.61
CA LYS A 90 6.48 4.83 -7.94
C LYS A 90 5.47 4.77 -6.80
N ILE A 91 4.64 5.81 -6.72
CA ILE A 91 3.43 5.76 -5.89
C ILE A 91 2.45 4.82 -6.58
N THR A 92 2.12 3.73 -5.90
CA THR A 92 1.18 2.72 -6.34
C THR A 92 -0.03 2.67 -5.41
N MET A 93 -0.92 1.72 -5.65
CA MET A 93 -2.19 1.62 -4.93
C MET A 93 -2.35 0.23 -4.30
N ALA A 94 -3.04 0.17 -3.17
CA ALA A 94 -3.54 -1.06 -2.58
C ALA A 94 -4.99 -0.89 -2.16
N ASP A 95 -5.77 -1.96 -2.31
CA ASP A 95 -7.15 -2.00 -1.84
C ASP A 95 -7.21 -2.61 -0.44
N VAL A 96 -8.01 -2.00 0.42
CA VAL A 96 -8.35 -2.53 1.74
C VAL A 96 -9.84 -2.33 1.97
N ALA A 97 -10.46 -3.21 2.77
CA ALA A 97 -11.82 -3.01 3.21
C ALA A 97 -11.84 -2.99 4.74
N ILE A 98 -12.53 -2.02 5.31
CA ILE A 98 -12.77 -1.89 6.75
C ILE A 98 -14.28 -1.90 7.02
N THR A 99 -14.68 -2.19 8.24
CA THR A 99 -16.07 -2.04 8.68
C THR A 99 -16.45 -0.56 8.84
N LYS A 100 -17.75 -0.27 8.84
CA LYS A 100 -18.23 1.08 9.18
C LYS A 100 -17.86 1.50 10.60
N SER A 101 -17.93 0.57 11.54
CA SER A 101 -17.56 0.82 12.93
C SER A 101 -16.09 1.24 13.04
N GLU A 102 -15.16 0.57 12.35
CA GLU A 102 -13.76 0.99 12.31
C GLU A 102 -13.58 2.38 11.69
N GLN A 103 -14.34 2.71 10.64
CA GLN A 103 -14.30 4.04 10.04
C GLN A 103 -14.75 5.13 11.03
N GLU A 104 -15.86 4.89 11.74
CA GLU A 104 -16.44 5.82 12.70
C GLU A 104 -15.57 5.98 13.96
N GLU A 105 -15.06 4.87 14.48
CA GLU A 105 -14.18 4.83 15.66
C GLU A 105 -12.89 5.63 15.46
N HIS A 106 -12.28 5.50 14.27
CA HIS A 106 -11.03 6.20 13.94
C HIS A 106 -11.25 7.51 13.17
N ASN A 107 -12.51 7.91 12.92
CA ASN A 107 -12.89 9.10 12.16
C ASN A 107 -12.12 9.23 10.81
N LEU A 108 -11.92 8.09 10.13
CA LEU A 108 -11.07 8.01 8.95
C LEU A 108 -11.70 8.73 7.75
N LYS A 109 -10.90 9.53 7.04
CA LYS A 109 -11.30 10.33 5.87
C LYS A 109 -10.32 10.20 4.70
N GLU A 110 -10.80 10.58 3.52
CA GLU A 110 -9.92 10.76 2.35
C GLU A 110 -8.90 11.87 2.62
N GLY A 111 -7.64 11.63 2.26
CA GLY A 111 -6.49 12.48 2.53
C GLY A 111 -5.72 12.10 3.80
N ASP A 112 -6.30 11.28 4.69
CA ASP A 112 -5.62 10.86 5.91
C ASP A 112 -4.46 9.91 5.62
N PHE A 113 -3.41 10.02 6.44
CA PHE A 113 -2.29 9.11 6.42
C PHE A 113 -2.48 8.03 7.48
N VAL A 114 -2.33 6.77 7.06
CA VAL A 114 -2.46 5.59 7.93
C VAL A 114 -1.23 4.72 7.81
N LYS A 115 -0.97 3.90 8.83
CA LYS A 115 -0.05 2.78 8.71
C LYS A 115 -0.82 1.62 8.08
N PHE A 116 -0.25 1.01 7.06
CA PHE A 116 -0.82 -0.20 6.47
C PHE A 116 0.20 -1.32 6.46
N TYR A 117 -0.30 -2.52 6.73
CA TYR A 117 0.40 -3.77 6.60
C TYR A 117 0.22 -4.30 5.19
N PHE A 118 1.31 -4.77 4.59
CA PHE A 118 1.30 -5.45 3.31
C PHE A 118 2.10 -6.73 3.35
N ALA A 119 1.50 -7.82 2.86
CA ALA A 119 2.13 -9.13 2.74
C ALA A 119 1.69 -9.82 1.45
N PRO A 120 2.41 -9.61 0.33
CA PRO A 120 1.99 -10.06 -0.99
C PRO A 120 1.86 -11.58 -1.12
N GLU A 121 2.58 -12.34 -0.30
CA GLU A 121 2.53 -13.81 -0.30
C GLU A 121 1.28 -14.39 0.40
N LYS A 122 0.53 -13.57 1.14
CA LYS A 122 -0.70 -14.02 1.79
C LYS A 122 -1.87 -13.93 0.83
N SER A 123 -2.69 -14.99 0.81
CA SER A 123 -3.99 -15.00 0.10
C SER A 123 -5.08 -14.25 0.86
N ILE A 124 -5.08 -14.32 2.20
CA ILE A 124 -6.04 -13.64 3.09
C ILE A 124 -5.31 -12.62 3.96
N GLY A 125 -5.88 -11.42 4.08
CA GLY A 125 -5.30 -10.36 4.92
C GLY A 125 -3.99 -9.79 4.36
N ARG A 126 -3.84 -9.83 3.03
CA ARG A 126 -2.70 -9.29 2.28
C ARG A 126 -2.44 -7.81 2.57
N THR A 127 -3.51 -7.03 2.69
CA THR A 127 -3.47 -5.59 2.96
C THR A 127 -4.40 -5.29 4.12
N LYS A 128 -3.93 -4.56 5.13
CA LYS A 128 -4.75 -4.11 6.27
C LYS A 128 -4.28 -2.75 6.76
N ILE A 129 -5.20 -1.92 7.26
CA ILE A 129 -4.83 -0.74 8.04
C ILE A 129 -4.45 -1.20 9.45
N ILE A 130 -3.40 -0.60 10.02
CA ILE A 130 -3.02 -0.77 11.41
C ILE A 130 -3.46 0.50 12.15
N TRP A 131 -4.33 0.31 13.13
CA TRP A 131 -4.77 1.33 14.06
C TRP A 131 -3.77 1.43 15.22
N GLU A 132 -3.49 2.65 15.68
CA GLU A 132 -2.69 2.90 16.90
C GLU A 132 -3.56 2.99 18.14
#